data_AF-A0A6V7K2F5-F1
#
_entry.id   AF-A0A6V7K2F5-F1
#
_cell.length_a   1.000
_cell.length_b   1.000
_cell.length_c   1.000
_cell.angle_alpha   90.00
_cell.angle_beta   90.00
_cell.angle_gamma   90.00
#
_symmetry.space_group_name_H-M   'P 1'
#
loop_
_entity.id
_entity.type
_entity.pdbx_description
1 polymer ?
#
loop_
_entity_poly.entity_id
_entity_poly.type
_entity_poly.pdbx_seq_one_letter_code
_entity_poly.pdbx_strand_id
1 'polypeptide(L)' 'EKYVGEQLNLTKITRTEMGAYLCIATNGIPPTVSKRIIVDVE' A
#
# COMPACT_ATOMS: atom_id res chain seq x y z
N GLU A 1 7.39 0.34 -5.45
CA GLU A 1 6.63 0.79 -6.63
C GLU A 1 5.40 1.58 -6.18
N LYS A 2 4.89 2.54 -6.97
CA LYS A 2 3.73 3.36 -6.59
C LYS A 2 2.53 3.02 -7.48
N TYR A 3 1.45 2.55 -6.88
CA TYR A 3 0.16 2.33 -7.54
C TYR A 3 -0.77 3.52 -7.27
N VAL A 4 -1.63 3.87 -8.24
CA VAL A 4 -2.61 4.96 -8.12
C VAL A 4 -4.02 4.39 -8.20
N GLY A 5 -4.79 4.59 -7.14
CA GLY A 5 -6.16 4.13 -7.03
C GLY A 5 -6.60 4.09 -5.58
N GLU A 6 -7.90 3.96 -5.34
CA GLU A 6 -8.46 3.81 -3.99
C GLU A 6 -8.20 2.40 -3.42
N GLN A 7 -8.12 1.40 -4.30
CA GLN A 7 -7.97 -0.01 -3.94
C GLN A 7 -6.74 -0.61 -4.61
N LEU A 8 -5.89 -1.28 -3.83
CA LEU A 8 -4.77 -2.08 -4.33
C LEU A 8 -5.13 -3.56 -4.14
N ASN A 9 -5.46 -4.23 -5.24
CA ASN A 9 -5.82 -5.65 -5.23
C ASN A 9 -4.58 -6.51 -5.46
N LEU A 10 -4.19 -7.27 -4.44
CA LEU A 10 -3.09 -8.23 -4.51
C LEU A 10 -3.69 -9.64 -4.66
N THR A 11 -3.38 -10.34 -5.75
CA THR A 11 -3.88 -11.70 -6.01
C THR A 11 -2.73 -12.64 -6.27
N LYS A 12 -2.77 -13.85 -5.68
CA LYS A 12 -1.72 -14.88 -5.81
C LYS A 12 -0.31 -14.36 -5.46
N ILE A 13 -0.20 -13.61 -4.37
CA ILE A 13 1.08 -13.05 -3.91
C ILE A 13 2.08 -14.12 -3.51
N THR A 14 3.35 -13.81 -3.71
CA THR A 14 4.53 -14.62 -3.40
C THR A 14 5.36 -13.99 -2.28
N ARG A 15 6.32 -14.75 -1.71
CA ARG A 15 7.18 -14.25 -0.61
C ARG A 15 7.99 -13.01 -0.99
N THR A 16 8.31 -12.81 -2.28
CA THR A 16 9.02 -11.62 -2.77
C THR A 16 8.18 -10.35 -2.74
N GLU A 17 6.85 -10.48 -2.63
CA GLU A 17 5.91 -9.37 -2.54
C GLU A 17 5.51 -9.05 -1.09
N MET A 18 5.96 -9.84 -0.11
CA MET A 18 5.75 -9.52 1.30
C MET A 18 6.42 -8.20 1.68
N GLY A 19 5.87 -7.53 2.68
CA GLY A 19 6.48 -6.32 3.22
C GLY A 19 5.49 -5.28 3.69
N ALA A 20 6.00 -4.07 3.90
CA ALA A 20 5.20 -2.94 4.32
C ALA A 20 4.64 -2.18 3.12
N TYR A 21 3.32 -2.12 3.03
CA TYR A 21 2.58 -1.31 2.06
C TYR A 21 2.12 -0.02 2.72
N LEU A 22 2.21 1.09 1.98
CA LEU A 22 1.78 2.40 2.43
C LEU A 22 0.62 2.89 1.55
N CYS A 23 -0.56 3.02 2.15
CA CYS A 23 -1.67 3.72 1.52
C CYS A 23 -1.54 5.21 1.86
N ILE A 24 -1.55 6.07 0.85
CA ILE A 24 -1.39 7.53 0.99
C ILE A 24 -2.59 8.21 0.36
N ALA A 25 -3.33 8.98 1.15
CA ALA A 25 -4.41 9.84 0.68
C ALA A 25 -3.97 11.30 0.76
N THR A 26 -3.88 11.97 -0.39
CA THR A 26 -3.45 13.37 -0.50
C THR A 26 -4.42 14.18 -1.34
N ASN A 27 -4.73 15.40 -0.92
CA ASN A 27 -5.45 16.41 -1.68
C ASN A 27 -4.54 17.57 -2.11
N GLY A 28 -3.21 17.39 -2.02
CA GLY A 28 -2.22 18.42 -2.34
C GLY A 28 -1.96 19.46 -1.24
N ILE A 29 -2.65 19.38 -0.10
CA ILE A 29 -2.49 20.30 1.04
C ILE A 29 -1.93 19.51 2.24
N PRO A 30 -0.77 19.88 2.79
CA PRO A 30 -0.22 19.21 3.98
C PRO A 30 -1.10 19.36 5.25
N PRO A 31 -1.14 18.35 6.15
CA PRO A 31 -0.42 17.08 6.10
C PRO A 31 -1.16 15.98 5.32
N THR A 32 -0.40 15.16 4.61
CA THR A 32 -0.93 13.98 3.93
C THR A 32 -1.23 12.87 4.95
N VAL A 33 -2.38 12.21 4.80
CA VAL A 33 -2.74 11.08 5.64
C VAL A 33 -2.18 9.80 5.02
N SER A 34 -1.60 8.93 5.85
CA SER A 34 -1.10 7.64 5.37
C SER A 34 -1.36 6.52 6.37
N LYS A 35 -1.48 5.29 5.85
CA LYS A 35 -1.65 4.07 6.63
C LYS A 35 -0.63 3.03 6.19
N ARG A 36 0.15 2.53 7.14
CA ARG A 36 1.09 1.42 6.95
C ARG A 36 0.39 0.10 7.22
N ILE A 37 0.52 -0.86 6.32
CA ILE A 37 -0.06 -2.20 6.38
C ILE A 37 1.08 -3.21 6.16
N ILE A 38 1.20 -4.21 7.02
CA ILE A 38 2.18 -5.28 6.85
C ILE A 38 1.48 -6.46 6.18
N VAL A 39 2.02 -6.91 5.05
CA VAL A 39 1.56 -8.09 4.33
C VAL A 39 2.60 -9.19 4.50
N ASP A 40 2.14 -10.34 4.94
CA ASP A 40 2.92 -11.55 5.16
C ASP A 40 2.25 -12.73 4.45
N VAL A 41 3.04 -13.73 4.05
CA VAL A 41 2.57 -14.93 3.34
C VAL A 41 3.04 -16.17 4.09
N GLU A 42 2.08 -16.97 4.55
CA GLU A 42 2.33 -18.25 5.25
C GLU A 42 2.79 -19.34 4.28
#